data_AF-A0A9D0ABB6-F1
#
_entry.id   AF-A0A9D0ABB6-F1
#
_cell.length_a   1.000
_cell.length_b   1.000
_cell.length_c   1.000
_cell.angle_alpha   90.00
_cell.angle_beta   90.00
_cell.angle_gamma   90.00
#
_symmetry.space_group_name_H-M   'P 1'
#
loop_
_entity.id
_entity.type
_entity.pdbx_description
1 polymer ?
#
loop_
_entity_poly.entity_id
_entity_poly.type
_entity_poly.pdbx_seq_one_letter_code
_entity_poly.pdbx_strand_id
1 'polypeptide(L)'
;GRWYEGAIQEDKITQYTPLKAVVFWGCASNSQSQYHKLKKALDMLDLVVIIDPFPTMTAAAAEKDNVYLLPCSSQYETSGSLTSTSRQFQWRYKVVDPVHDSRDDYWIMNELVKRFGFADKFYKNIQQTPEDITRELGRGSLTIGYNGQTPERIKKHTDNWHTFDINSMQAKGGPCNGEYYGLPWPCWTEEHPGTPILYDISKPVAKGGLPFRARFGTSKKYDMSGRTEDLLAAKGVANPGSEVKGGYPEFKDVVPGTNWKTDLSQKTLKEAIKRGMAPFGNARARCVVWNFPDQVPIHREPLHSPRPDMIAKYPTYEDKPDHYRVFTRYKSEQKADWVKKFPLILTTGRMVEYMGGGAETRSNKYLAELAPHMYAEINIVTANNYGIRNGEQIWIESPNGGKIKVMAKVTGRVDEQTIFLPFHFGGEFMGRSLAANYPEGTVPYVLGEAANVVTNYGYDIVTQMQETKTGLCKISKA
;
A
#
# COMPACT_ATOMS: atom_id res chain seq x y z
N GLY A 1 9.35 -0.24 3.75
CA GLY A 1 10.06 0.56 4.77
C GLY A 1 11.51 0.12 4.82
N ARG A 2 12.46 1.03 5.08
CA ARG A 2 13.91 0.77 5.09
C ARG A 2 14.40 0.21 6.44
N TRP A 3 13.67 -0.75 7.00
CA TRP A 3 13.99 -1.33 8.32
C TRP A 3 15.37 -1.99 8.34
N TYR A 4 15.83 -2.54 7.21
CA TYR A 4 17.14 -3.19 7.07
C TYR A 4 18.30 -2.26 7.47
N GLU A 5 18.13 -0.94 7.37
CA GLU A 5 19.14 0.03 7.80
C GLU A 5 19.29 0.06 9.32
N GLY A 6 18.21 -0.17 10.05
CA GLY A 6 18.23 -0.31 11.50
C GLY A 6 18.97 -1.57 11.95
N ALA A 7 19.01 -2.63 11.14
CA ALA A 7 19.79 -3.84 11.44
C ALA A 7 21.27 -3.70 11.04
N ILE A 8 21.54 -3.11 9.87
CA ILE A 8 22.89 -3.02 9.30
C ILE A 8 23.71 -1.86 9.89
N GLN A 9 23.08 -0.69 10.12
CA GLN A 9 23.68 0.55 10.64
C GLN A 9 24.93 1.06 9.89
N GLU A 10 25.04 0.80 8.59
CA GLU A 10 26.11 1.36 7.73
C GLU A 10 25.91 2.85 7.43
N ASP A 11 24.66 3.25 7.19
CA ASP A 11 24.28 4.64 6.95
C ASP A 11 23.93 5.33 8.29
N LYS A 12 24.12 6.66 8.36
CA LYS A 12 23.71 7.43 9.54
C LYS A 12 22.19 7.38 9.69
N ILE A 13 21.73 6.83 10.82
CA ILE A 13 20.31 6.77 11.21
C ILE A 13 20.13 7.30 12.62
N THR A 14 18.91 7.71 12.99
CA THR A 14 18.64 8.21 14.36
C THR A 14 18.44 7.10 15.38
N GLN A 15 18.38 5.84 14.94
CA GLN A 15 18.25 4.67 15.80
C GLN A 15 19.64 4.24 16.32
N TYR A 16 19.86 4.39 17.63
CA TYR A 16 21.14 4.08 18.26
C TYR A 16 21.40 2.57 18.41
N THR A 17 20.36 1.79 18.72
CA THR A 17 20.49 0.35 18.93
C THR A 17 20.11 -0.43 17.67
N PRO A 18 20.94 -1.38 17.21
CA PRO A 18 20.60 -2.22 16.08
C PRO A 18 19.27 -2.95 16.29
N LEU A 19 18.47 -3.06 15.23
CA LEU A 19 17.30 -3.93 15.23
C LEU A 19 17.76 -5.39 15.31
N LYS A 20 17.15 -6.15 16.22
CA LYS A 20 17.49 -7.56 16.48
C LYS A 20 16.44 -8.56 16.03
N ALA A 21 15.19 -8.12 15.89
CA ALA A 21 14.10 -8.98 15.48
C ALA A 21 13.24 -8.31 14.42
N VAL A 22 12.66 -9.12 13.54
CA VAL A 22 11.63 -8.67 12.58
C VAL A 22 10.50 -9.69 12.51
N VAL A 23 9.27 -9.20 12.38
CA VAL A 23 8.07 -10.02 12.14
C VAL A 23 7.51 -9.63 10.78
N PHE A 24 7.45 -10.58 9.86
CA PHE A 24 6.76 -10.47 8.58
C PHE A 24 5.39 -11.15 8.71
N TRP A 25 4.34 -10.35 8.84
CA TRP A 25 2.97 -10.85 8.96
C TRP A 25 2.18 -10.49 7.69
N GLY A 26 1.86 -11.49 6.87
CA GLY A 26 1.18 -11.31 5.58
C GLY A 26 1.93 -10.36 4.62
N CYS A 27 3.27 -10.32 4.72
CA CYS A 27 4.12 -9.38 3.99
C CYS A 27 5.31 -10.11 3.36
N ALA A 28 5.50 -9.92 2.05
CA ALA A 28 6.57 -10.56 1.31
C ALA A 28 7.82 -9.68 1.24
N SER A 29 8.99 -10.17 1.67
CA SER A 29 10.25 -9.38 1.64
C SER A 29 10.70 -9.00 0.24
N ASN A 30 10.45 -9.85 -0.76
CA ASN A 30 10.78 -9.60 -2.17
C ASN A 30 10.00 -8.42 -2.79
N SER A 31 9.09 -7.79 -2.04
CA SER A 31 8.44 -6.52 -2.41
C SER A 31 9.27 -5.28 -2.08
N GLN A 32 10.40 -5.40 -1.36
CA GLN A 32 11.23 -4.28 -0.92
C GLN A 32 12.47 -4.11 -1.82
N SER A 33 12.69 -2.89 -2.32
CA SER A 33 13.87 -2.50 -3.11
C SER A 33 15.16 -2.68 -2.32
N GLN A 34 16.30 -2.69 -3.00
CA GLN A 34 17.62 -2.88 -2.37
C GLN A 34 17.71 -4.23 -1.66
N TYR A 35 17.18 -5.28 -2.29
CA TYR A 35 17.01 -6.59 -1.67
C TYR A 35 18.33 -7.22 -1.20
N HIS A 36 19.46 -6.88 -1.81
CA HIS A 36 20.78 -7.30 -1.33
C HIS A 36 21.10 -6.78 0.08
N LYS A 37 20.73 -5.52 0.39
CA LYS A 37 20.82 -4.98 1.77
C LYS A 37 19.82 -5.69 2.67
N LEU A 38 18.59 -5.89 2.20
CA LEU A 38 17.57 -6.62 2.96
C LEU A 38 18.07 -8.00 3.38
N LYS A 39 18.61 -8.78 2.45
CA LYS A 39 19.19 -10.10 2.70
C LYS A 39 20.29 -10.02 3.76
N LYS A 40 21.23 -9.07 3.61
CA LYS A 40 22.28 -8.82 4.61
C LYS A 40 21.69 -8.52 6.00
N ALA A 41 20.63 -7.71 6.07
CA ALA A 41 19.94 -7.44 7.32
C ALA A 41 19.31 -8.71 7.92
N LEU A 42 18.65 -9.54 7.12
CA LEU A 42 18.09 -10.82 7.58
C LEU A 42 19.16 -11.69 8.24
N ASP A 43 20.36 -11.78 7.65
CA ASP A 43 21.47 -12.55 8.23
C ASP A 43 22.02 -11.92 9.52
N MET A 44 21.77 -10.63 9.78
CA MET A 44 22.26 -9.93 10.98
C MET A 44 21.29 -10.01 12.16
N LEU A 45 20.02 -10.31 11.91
CA LEU A 45 19.01 -10.41 12.96
C LEU A 45 19.29 -11.59 13.89
N ASP A 46 18.78 -11.49 15.12
CA ASP A 46 18.77 -12.55 16.12
C ASP A 46 17.46 -13.36 16.04
N LEU A 47 16.39 -12.79 15.46
CA LEU A 47 15.09 -13.43 15.29
C LEU A 47 14.37 -12.94 14.02
N VAL A 48 13.88 -13.87 13.20
CA VAL A 48 12.98 -13.59 12.08
C VAL A 48 11.71 -14.42 12.25
N VAL A 49 10.55 -13.79 12.33
CA VAL A 49 9.26 -14.49 12.39
C VAL A 49 8.48 -14.21 11.13
N ILE A 50 7.94 -15.25 10.49
CA ILE A 50 7.10 -15.16 9.30
C ILE A 50 5.75 -15.77 9.66
N ILE A 51 4.69 -14.99 9.45
CA ILE A 51 3.31 -15.38 9.70
C ILE A 51 2.58 -15.26 8.36
N ASP A 52 2.38 -16.40 7.71
CA ASP A 52 1.86 -16.49 6.35
C ASP A 52 1.30 -17.90 6.10
N PRO A 53 0.29 -18.08 5.24
CA PRO A 53 -0.18 -19.42 4.87
C PRO A 53 0.86 -20.19 4.05
N PHE A 54 1.80 -19.49 3.38
CA PHE A 54 2.85 -20.09 2.57
C PHE A 54 4.25 -19.59 2.98
N PRO A 55 5.28 -20.44 3.01
CA PRO A 55 6.65 -19.99 3.20
C PRO A 55 7.05 -18.96 2.13
N THR A 56 7.32 -17.74 2.56
CA THR A 56 7.67 -16.63 1.65
C THR A 56 9.14 -16.68 1.25
N MET A 57 9.57 -15.82 0.31
CA MET A 57 11.00 -15.66 -0.03
C MET A 57 11.87 -15.38 1.21
N THR A 58 11.33 -14.72 2.23
CA THR A 58 12.06 -14.45 3.49
C THR A 58 12.53 -15.74 4.15
N ALA A 59 11.72 -16.81 4.09
CA ALA A 59 12.03 -18.10 4.70
C ALA A 59 13.29 -18.73 4.09
N ALA A 60 13.49 -18.54 2.79
CA ALA A 60 14.62 -19.10 2.06
C ALA A 60 15.84 -18.17 1.96
N ALA A 61 15.64 -16.86 2.13
CA ALA A 61 16.70 -15.86 1.93
C ALA A 61 17.64 -15.69 3.14
N ALA A 62 17.15 -15.93 4.36
CA ALA A 62 17.96 -15.87 5.57
C ALA A 62 18.85 -17.12 5.67
N GLU A 63 20.13 -16.95 6.01
CA GLU A 63 21.07 -18.09 6.14
C GLU A 63 21.15 -18.67 7.55
N LYS A 64 20.70 -17.92 8.56
CA LYS A 64 20.77 -18.34 9.96
C LYS A 64 19.58 -19.21 10.35
N ASP A 65 19.83 -20.13 11.28
CA ASP A 65 18.79 -20.91 11.96
C ASP A 65 18.11 -20.08 13.06
N ASN A 66 17.48 -18.98 12.66
CA ASN A 66 16.77 -18.03 13.53
C ASN A 66 15.41 -17.61 12.94
N VAL A 67 14.92 -18.39 11.97
CA VAL A 67 13.69 -18.14 11.24
C VAL A 67 12.59 -19.04 11.78
N TYR A 68 11.50 -18.43 12.23
CA TYR A 68 10.30 -19.12 12.70
C TYR A 68 9.16 -18.89 11.72
N LEU A 69 8.55 -19.99 11.26
CA LEU A 69 7.34 -19.96 10.45
C LEU A 69 6.14 -20.29 11.33
N LEU A 70 5.20 -19.36 11.42
CA LEU A 70 3.91 -19.57 12.07
C LEU A 70 2.85 -19.71 10.97
N PRO A 71 2.33 -20.92 10.71
CA PRO A 71 1.33 -21.12 9.67
C PRO A 71 0.04 -20.40 10.07
N CYS A 72 -0.35 -19.38 9.32
CA CYS A 72 -1.62 -18.70 9.53
C CYS A 72 -2.68 -19.12 8.51
N SER A 73 -3.93 -18.91 8.90
CA SER A 73 -5.09 -19.24 8.06
C SER A 73 -5.23 -18.31 6.86
N SER A 74 -5.73 -18.83 5.75
CA SER A 74 -6.17 -18.08 4.57
C SER A 74 -7.47 -17.30 4.84
N GLN A 75 -7.84 -16.43 3.89
CA GLN A 75 -9.10 -15.68 3.94
C GLN A 75 -10.37 -16.53 4.01
N TYR A 76 -10.32 -17.80 3.62
CA TYR A 76 -11.49 -18.70 3.61
C TYR A 76 -11.70 -19.40 4.97
N GLU A 77 -10.67 -19.39 5.80
CA GLU A 77 -10.62 -20.06 7.10
C GLU A 77 -10.89 -19.13 8.28
N THR A 78 -11.05 -17.83 7.99
CA THR A 78 -11.32 -16.79 8.98
C THR A 78 -12.55 -15.98 8.60
N SER A 79 -13.09 -15.26 9.57
CA SER A 79 -14.15 -14.29 9.36
C SER A 79 -13.63 -12.88 9.65
N GLY A 80 -14.34 -11.88 9.14
CA GLY A 80 -14.04 -10.49 9.45
C GLY A 80 -14.33 -9.57 8.29
N SER A 81 -13.85 -8.35 8.43
CA SER A 81 -14.21 -7.26 7.55
C SER A 81 -13.03 -6.81 6.68
N LEU A 82 -13.28 -6.36 5.45
CA LEU A 82 -12.28 -5.77 4.55
C LEU A 82 -12.84 -4.55 3.83
N THR A 83 -11.98 -3.62 3.43
CA THR A 83 -12.37 -2.49 2.59
C THR A 83 -11.79 -2.62 1.19
N SER A 84 -12.63 -2.54 0.16
CA SER A 84 -12.19 -2.59 -1.25
C SER A 84 -11.70 -1.22 -1.75
N THR A 85 -11.14 -1.19 -2.97
CA THR A 85 -10.72 0.07 -3.63
C THR A 85 -11.87 1.05 -3.85
N SER A 86 -13.09 0.54 -4.03
CA SER A 86 -14.33 1.33 -4.10
C SER A 86 -14.78 1.85 -2.73
N ARG A 87 -13.95 1.67 -1.69
CA ARG A 87 -14.18 2.07 -0.29
C ARG A 87 -15.39 1.40 0.35
N GLN A 88 -15.81 0.26 -0.20
CA GLN A 88 -16.90 -0.57 0.33
C GLN A 88 -16.34 -1.50 1.40
N PHE A 89 -16.92 -1.43 2.59
CA PHE A 89 -16.63 -2.31 3.71
C PHE A 89 -17.47 -3.59 3.56
N GLN A 90 -16.84 -4.76 3.56
CA GLN A 90 -17.48 -6.04 3.27
C GLN A 90 -17.19 -7.04 4.38
N TRP A 91 -18.17 -7.88 4.71
CA TRP A 91 -18.01 -8.96 5.68
C TRP A 91 -17.77 -10.26 4.94
N ARG A 92 -16.74 -10.98 5.36
CA ARG A 92 -16.44 -12.35 4.94
C ARG A 92 -16.78 -13.30 6.07
N TYR A 93 -17.57 -14.31 5.77
CA TYR A 93 -17.81 -15.42 6.67
C TYR A 93 -16.73 -16.47 6.51
N LYS A 94 -16.42 -17.16 7.62
CA LYS A 94 -15.58 -18.35 7.58
C LYS A 94 -16.28 -19.41 6.74
N VAL A 95 -15.58 -19.95 5.75
CA VAL A 95 -16.11 -20.96 4.82
C VAL A 95 -15.75 -22.37 5.29
N VAL A 96 -14.52 -22.55 5.76
CA VAL A 96 -14.00 -23.83 6.30
C VAL A 96 -13.22 -23.57 7.59
N ASP A 97 -13.02 -24.59 8.41
CA ASP A 97 -12.13 -24.46 9.57
C ASP A 97 -10.66 -24.40 9.12
N PRO A 98 -9.77 -23.72 9.89
CA PRO A 98 -8.33 -23.74 9.65
C PRO A 98 -7.81 -25.16 9.42
N VAL A 99 -7.09 -25.37 8.32
CA VAL A 99 -6.55 -26.68 7.95
C VAL A 99 -5.20 -26.94 8.61
N HIS A 100 -4.87 -28.21 8.79
CA HIS A 100 -3.63 -28.66 9.44
C HIS A 100 -3.45 -28.00 10.82
N ASP A 101 -2.23 -27.56 11.13
CA ASP A 101 -1.91 -26.83 12.36
C ASP A 101 -1.96 -25.31 12.18
N SER A 102 -2.58 -24.82 11.10
CA SER A 102 -2.73 -23.37 10.90
C SER A 102 -3.65 -22.76 11.97
N ARG A 103 -3.43 -21.48 12.26
CA ARG A 103 -4.25 -20.71 13.20
C ARG A 103 -4.60 -19.37 12.58
N ASP A 104 -5.81 -18.88 12.85
CA ASP A 104 -6.20 -17.56 12.37
C ASP A 104 -5.39 -16.45 13.06
N ASP A 105 -5.33 -15.28 12.41
CA ASP A 105 -4.53 -14.16 12.91
C ASP A 105 -4.99 -13.66 14.28
N TYR A 106 -6.29 -13.82 14.61
CA TYR A 106 -6.81 -13.40 15.92
C TYR A 106 -6.30 -14.32 17.03
N TRP A 107 -6.24 -15.63 16.78
CA TRP A 107 -5.66 -16.60 17.70
C TRP A 107 -4.17 -16.33 17.91
N ILE A 108 -3.42 -16.09 16.83
CA ILE A 108 -1.97 -15.80 16.92
C ILE A 108 -1.75 -14.53 17.75
N MET A 109 -2.52 -13.47 17.50
CA MET A 109 -2.45 -12.23 18.29
C MET A 109 -2.79 -12.47 19.76
N ASN A 110 -3.84 -13.25 20.04
CA ASN A 110 -4.27 -13.57 21.39
C ASN A 110 -3.18 -14.29 22.18
N GLU A 111 -2.55 -15.29 21.58
CA GLU A 111 -1.47 -16.06 22.20
C GLU A 111 -0.20 -15.23 22.42
N LEU A 112 0.06 -14.25 21.53
CA LEU A 112 1.15 -13.30 21.67
C LEU A 112 0.94 -12.37 22.87
N VAL A 113 -0.24 -11.71 22.96
CA VAL A 113 -0.51 -10.74 24.05
C VAL A 113 -0.66 -11.41 25.42
N LYS A 114 -1.13 -12.67 25.47
CA LYS A 114 -1.12 -13.49 26.68
C LYS A 114 0.30 -13.77 27.16
N ARG A 115 1.20 -14.20 26.26
CA ARG A 115 2.61 -14.47 26.60
C ARG A 115 3.36 -13.22 27.02
N PHE A 116 3.00 -12.05 26.48
CA PHE A 116 3.53 -10.76 26.94
C PHE A 116 2.88 -10.23 28.22
N GLY A 117 1.85 -10.89 28.75
CA GLY A 117 1.24 -10.56 30.04
C GLY A 117 0.34 -9.31 30.05
N PHE A 118 -0.22 -8.91 28.90
CA PHE A 118 -1.12 -7.75 28.83
C PHE A 118 -2.48 -8.03 28.16
N ALA A 119 -2.86 -9.31 28.02
CA ALA A 119 -4.12 -9.74 27.40
C ALA A 119 -5.35 -9.07 28.02
N ASP A 120 -5.46 -8.97 29.35
CA ASP A 120 -6.61 -8.35 30.03
C ASP A 120 -6.82 -6.89 29.61
N LYS A 121 -5.72 -6.16 29.38
CA LYS A 121 -5.76 -4.78 28.91
C LYS A 121 -6.07 -4.70 27.42
N PHE A 122 -5.50 -5.60 26.62
CA PHE A 122 -5.68 -5.65 25.17
C PHE A 122 -7.12 -6.01 24.78
N TYR A 123 -7.71 -6.99 25.45
CA TYR A 123 -9.06 -7.49 25.17
C TYR A 123 -10.15 -6.88 26.09
N LYS A 124 -9.83 -5.82 26.84
CA LYS A 124 -10.75 -5.19 27.80
C LYS A 124 -12.15 -4.90 27.21
N ASN A 125 -12.21 -4.51 25.93
CA ASN A 125 -13.45 -4.14 25.24
C ASN A 125 -13.83 -5.12 24.11
N ILE A 126 -13.14 -6.27 24.00
CA ILE A 126 -13.32 -7.24 22.92
C ILE A 126 -13.78 -8.56 23.56
N GLN A 127 -15.05 -8.88 23.40
CA GLN A 127 -15.65 -10.13 23.91
C GLN A 127 -15.92 -11.10 22.76
N GLN A 128 -16.39 -10.58 21.63
CA GLN A 128 -16.67 -11.34 20.43
C GLN A 128 -15.73 -10.92 19.30
N THR A 129 -14.91 -11.86 18.85
CA THR A 129 -14.00 -11.66 17.72
C THR A 129 -14.61 -12.29 16.46
N PRO A 130 -14.65 -11.59 15.31
CA PRO A 130 -14.04 -10.27 15.02
C PRO A 130 -14.98 -9.06 15.10
N GLU A 131 -16.22 -9.23 15.58
CA GLU A 131 -17.25 -8.18 15.60
C GLU A 131 -16.86 -6.98 16.46
N ASP A 132 -16.37 -7.21 17.68
CA ASP A 132 -16.01 -6.11 18.58
C ASP A 132 -14.78 -5.35 18.09
N ILE A 133 -13.83 -6.03 17.42
CA ILE A 133 -12.70 -5.39 16.75
C ILE A 133 -13.22 -4.45 15.65
N THR A 134 -14.15 -4.94 14.81
CA THR A 134 -14.77 -4.11 13.76
C THR A 134 -15.52 -2.92 14.37
N ARG A 135 -16.19 -3.10 15.50
CA ARG A 135 -16.88 -2.03 16.23
C ARG A 135 -15.90 -1.00 16.80
N GLU A 136 -14.76 -1.45 17.32
CA GLU A 136 -13.71 -0.59 17.86
C GLU A 136 -13.05 0.26 16.75
N LEU A 137 -12.85 -0.29 15.55
CA LEU A 137 -12.39 0.48 14.39
C LEU A 137 -13.27 1.69 14.12
N GLY A 138 -14.60 1.51 14.16
CA GLY A 138 -15.56 2.59 14.01
C GLY A 138 -15.39 3.67 15.08
N ARG A 139 -15.36 3.28 16.36
CA ARG A 139 -15.20 4.20 17.51
C ARG A 139 -13.87 4.97 17.47
N GLY A 140 -12.78 4.30 17.09
CA GLY A 140 -11.44 4.90 16.98
C GLY A 140 -11.27 5.81 15.75
N SER A 141 -12.19 5.74 14.78
CA SER A 141 -12.06 6.41 13.49
C SER A 141 -13.16 7.46 13.25
N LEU A 142 -13.63 8.11 14.32
CA LEU A 142 -14.69 9.13 14.28
C LEU A 142 -14.44 10.22 13.24
N THR A 143 -13.21 10.75 13.22
CA THR A 143 -12.79 11.82 12.29
C THR A 143 -12.59 11.36 10.85
N ILE A 144 -12.48 10.05 10.65
CA ILE A 144 -12.34 9.44 9.34
C ILE A 144 -13.73 9.20 8.76
N GLY A 145 -14.69 8.77 9.57
CA GLY A 145 -16.07 8.51 9.14
C GLY A 145 -16.31 7.03 8.85
N TYR A 146 -15.80 6.14 9.71
CA TYR A 146 -16.09 4.71 9.68
C TYR A 146 -17.21 4.28 10.65
N ASN A 147 -17.87 5.23 11.32
CA ASN A 147 -18.72 4.94 12.49
C ASN A 147 -20.00 4.17 12.14
N GLY A 148 -20.55 4.38 10.95
CA GLY A 148 -21.77 3.72 10.53
C GLY A 148 -21.57 2.28 10.07
N GLN A 149 -20.34 1.83 9.85
CA GLN A 149 -20.06 0.48 9.33
C GLN A 149 -19.93 -0.54 10.46
N THR A 150 -21.03 -0.78 11.18
CA THR A 150 -21.08 -1.80 12.23
C THR A 150 -21.04 -3.21 11.64
N PRO A 151 -20.50 -4.22 12.37
CA PRO A 151 -20.49 -5.60 11.90
C PRO A 151 -21.90 -6.10 11.54
N GLU A 152 -22.94 -5.71 12.28
CA GLU A 152 -24.33 -6.07 11.99
C GLU A 152 -24.80 -5.55 10.63
N ARG A 153 -24.51 -4.28 10.33
CA ARG A 153 -24.91 -3.69 9.04
C ARG A 153 -24.15 -4.30 7.88
N ILE A 154 -22.84 -4.51 8.01
CA ILE A 154 -22.06 -5.09 6.92
C ILE A 154 -22.43 -6.55 6.68
N LYS A 155 -22.67 -7.35 7.73
CA LYS A 155 -23.22 -8.72 7.60
C LYS A 155 -24.55 -8.72 6.88
N LYS A 156 -25.47 -7.84 7.30
CA LYS A 156 -26.77 -7.65 6.64
C LYS A 156 -26.62 -7.33 5.15
N HIS A 157 -25.65 -6.49 4.76
CA HIS A 157 -25.35 -6.24 3.34
C HIS A 157 -24.86 -7.50 2.61
N THR A 158 -23.99 -8.30 3.23
CA THR A 158 -23.53 -9.58 2.67
C THR A 158 -24.70 -10.55 2.49
N ASP A 159 -25.56 -10.72 3.50
CA ASP A 159 -26.69 -11.66 3.46
C ASP A 159 -27.79 -11.23 2.45
N ASN A 160 -27.85 -9.94 2.13
CA ASN A 160 -28.85 -9.34 1.22
C ASN A 160 -28.22 -8.74 -0.04
N TRP A 161 -27.02 -9.17 -0.43
CA TRP A 161 -26.28 -8.67 -1.59
C TRP A 161 -27.07 -8.65 -2.91
N HIS A 162 -28.03 -9.56 -3.06
CA HIS A 162 -28.91 -9.64 -4.24
C HIS A 162 -29.88 -8.45 -4.37
N THR A 163 -30.06 -7.64 -3.32
CA THR A 163 -30.95 -6.46 -3.34
C THR A 163 -30.29 -5.23 -3.96
N PHE A 164 -28.97 -5.24 -4.14
CA PHE A 164 -28.19 -4.10 -4.62
C PHE A 164 -28.09 -4.09 -6.14
N ASP A 165 -28.38 -2.93 -6.73
CA ASP A 165 -28.22 -2.72 -8.17
C ASP A 165 -26.74 -2.73 -8.57
N ILE A 166 -26.38 -3.47 -9.62
CA ILE A 166 -24.98 -3.62 -10.04
C ILE A 166 -24.32 -2.33 -10.56
N ASN A 167 -25.12 -1.34 -10.98
CA ASN A 167 -24.61 -0.09 -11.54
C ASN A 167 -24.57 1.00 -10.48
N SER A 168 -25.68 1.21 -9.77
CA SER A 168 -25.76 2.25 -8.75
C SER A 168 -25.20 1.81 -7.40
N MET A 169 -25.02 0.50 -7.21
CA MET A 169 -24.70 -0.14 -5.94
C MET A 169 -25.72 0.13 -4.83
N GLN A 170 -26.91 0.69 -5.15
CA GLN A 170 -27.93 1.01 -4.16
C GLN A 170 -28.94 -0.13 -4.06
N ALA A 171 -29.31 -0.50 -2.84
CA ALA A 171 -30.36 -1.48 -2.60
C ALA A 171 -31.74 -0.94 -2.99
N LYS A 172 -32.48 -1.73 -3.76
CA LYS A 172 -33.85 -1.44 -4.21
C LYS A 172 -34.83 -2.36 -3.48
N GLY A 173 -35.43 -1.85 -2.41
CA GLY A 173 -36.28 -2.63 -1.52
C GLY A 173 -35.51 -3.53 -0.55
N GLY A 174 -36.23 -4.38 0.16
CA GLY A 174 -35.66 -5.33 1.12
C GLY A 174 -35.04 -4.68 2.37
N PRO A 175 -34.31 -5.47 3.17
CA PRO A 175 -33.77 -5.01 4.45
C PRO A 175 -32.79 -3.84 4.33
N CYS A 176 -32.04 -3.72 3.24
CA CYS A 176 -31.01 -2.70 3.03
C CYS A 176 -31.50 -1.49 2.20
N ASN A 177 -32.80 -1.37 1.94
CA ASN A 177 -33.37 -0.39 1.01
C ASN A 177 -32.79 1.03 1.17
N GLY A 178 -32.25 1.59 0.08
CA GLY A 178 -31.68 2.93 0.05
C GLY A 178 -30.23 3.05 0.51
N GLU A 179 -29.65 2.01 1.11
CA GLU A 179 -28.21 1.94 1.43
C GLU A 179 -27.39 1.54 0.19
N TYR A 180 -26.10 1.92 0.18
CA TYR A 180 -25.18 1.49 -0.86
C TYR A 180 -24.38 0.27 -0.39
N TYR A 181 -24.14 -0.69 -1.29
CA TYR A 181 -23.44 -1.94 -0.97
C TYR A 181 -22.11 -1.67 -0.28
N GLY A 182 -21.88 -2.39 0.83
CA GLY A 182 -20.74 -2.20 1.71
C GLY A 182 -20.58 -0.81 2.35
N LEU A 183 -21.62 0.02 2.42
CA LEU A 183 -21.60 1.32 3.11
C LEU A 183 -20.35 2.16 2.79
N PRO A 184 -20.16 2.58 1.52
CA PRO A 184 -18.92 3.17 1.06
C PRO A 184 -18.49 4.38 1.89
N TRP A 185 -17.18 4.51 2.12
CA TRP A 185 -16.64 5.59 2.98
C TRP A 185 -16.81 6.99 2.37
N PRO A 186 -17.13 8.03 3.18
CA PRO A 186 -17.47 7.94 4.60
C PRO A 186 -18.90 7.45 4.86
N CYS A 187 -19.06 6.75 5.98
CA CYS A 187 -20.32 6.38 6.59
C CYS A 187 -20.38 6.96 8.01
N TRP A 188 -20.97 8.16 8.13
CA TRP A 188 -20.81 8.99 9.33
C TRP A 188 -21.48 8.45 10.58
N THR A 189 -22.66 7.85 10.42
CA THR A 189 -23.52 7.33 11.50
C THR A 189 -24.24 6.07 11.01
N GLU A 190 -24.90 5.34 11.90
CA GLU A 190 -25.64 4.13 11.56
C GLU A 190 -26.86 4.39 10.66
N GLU A 191 -27.35 5.63 10.59
CA GLU A 191 -28.43 6.03 9.69
C GLU A 191 -27.92 6.48 8.30
N HIS A 192 -26.61 6.67 8.15
CA HIS A 192 -26.00 7.14 6.92
C HIS A 192 -25.88 5.98 5.90
N PRO A 193 -26.25 6.16 4.62
CA PRO A 193 -26.26 5.08 3.63
C PRO A 193 -24.87 4.74 3.04
N GLY A 194 -23.85 5.51 3.41
CA GLY A 194 -22.53 5.54 2.78
C GLY A 194 -22.42 6.58 1.67
N THR A 195 -21.20 6.90 1.28
CA THR A 195 -20.84 7.93 0.28
C THR A 195 -20.20 7.26 -0.95
N PRO A 196 -20.99 6.83 -1.93
CA PRO A 196 -20.45 6.12 -3.10
C PRO A 196 -19.54 7.03 -3.95
N ILE A 197 -19.95 8.28 -4.13
CA ILE A 197 -19.24 9.29 -4.92
C ILE A 197 -18.77 10.39 -3.97
N LEU A 198 -17.46 10.55 -3.84
CA LEU A 198 -16.90 11.66 -3.07
C LEU A 198 -17.14 12.98 -3.79
N TYR A 199 -17.35 14.03 -2.99
CA TYR A 199 -17.50 15.40 -3.49
C TYR A 199 -18.77 15.62 -4.36
N ASP A 200 -19.75 14.71 -4.26
CA ASP A 200 -21.06 14.88 -4.89
C ASP A 200 -21.91 15.88 -4.09
N ILE A 201 -21.91 17.13 -4.56
CA ILE A 201 -22.73 18.21 -4.00
C ILE A 201 -24.16 18.25 -4.56
N SER A 202 -24.53 17.35 -5.47
CA SER A 202 -25.90 17.29 -6.00
C SER A 202 -26.88 16.58 -5.06
N LYS A 203 -26.37 15.89 -4.03
CA LYS A 203 -27.16 15.11 -3.06
C LYS A 203 -27.05 15.70 -1.64
N PRO A 204 -28.10 15.59 -0.81
CA PRO A 204 -28.00 15.90 0.61
C PRO A 204 -26.94 15.05 1.32
N VAL A 205 -26.28 15.61 2.34
CA VAL A 205 -25.29 14.88 3.14
C VAL A 205 -25.89 13.63 3.79
N ALA A 206 -27.12 13.72 4.30
CA ALA A 206 -27.85 12.58 4.88
C ALA A 206 -28.13 11.43 3.90
N LYS A 207 -27.96 11.66 2.59
CA LYS A 207 -28.19 10.68 1.51
C LYS A 207 -26.90 10.26 0.80
N GLY A 208 -25.74 10.50 1.42
CA GLY A 208 -24.44 10.14 0.86
C GLY A 208 -23.84 11.17 -0.09
N GLY A 209 -24.38 12.39 -0.12
CA GLY A 209 -23.70 13.53 -0.73
C GLY A 209 -22.57 14.05 0.16
N LEU A 210 -21.58 14.71 -0.41
CA LEU A 210 -20.44 15.19 0.37
C LEU A 210 -19.80 16.42 -0.28
N PRO A 211 -19.49 17.50 0.47
CA PRO A 211 -18.71 18.62 -0.03
C PRO A 211 -17.21 18.35 0.09
N PHE A 212 -16.38 19.29 -0.36
CA PHE A 212 -14.93 19.20 -0.18
C PHE A 212 -14.51 19.59 1.25
N ARG A 213 -13.50 18.94 1.81
CA ARG A 213 -13.13 19.05 3.23
C ARG A 213 -12.35 20.32 3.58
N ALA A 214 -12.74 21.02 4.65
CA ALA A 214 -12.09 22.24 5.16
C ALA A 214 -10.89 21.96 6.09
N ARG A 215 -9.92 21.16 5.63
CA ARG A 215 -8.79 20.69 6.47
C ARG A 215 -7.68 21.74 6.69
N PHE A 216 -7.49 22.65 5.74
CA PHE A 216 -6.28 23.46 5.63
C PHE A 216 -6.46 24.92 6.09
N GLY A 217 -7.42 25.16 6.99
CA GLY A 217 -7.82 26.49 7.42
C GLY A 217 -8.86 27.12 6.49
N THR A 218 -9.26 28.35 6.81
CA THR A 218 -10.27 29.12 6.05
C THR A 218 -9.67 30.09 5.04
N SER A 219 -8.40 30.48 5.22
CA SER A 219 -7.68 31.33 4.28
C SER A 219 -6.19 30.97 4.26
N LYS A 220 -5.51 31.31 3.17
CA LYS A 220 -4.05 31.16 3.04
C LYS A 220 -3.45 32.35 2.32
N LYS A 221 -2.41 32.95 2.92
CA LYS A 221 -1.46 33.82 2.23
C LYS A 221 -0.34 32.96 1.65
N TYR A 222 -0.11 33.08 0.35
CA TYR A 222 0.91 32.34 -0.39
C TYR A 222 2.22 33.12 -0.39
N ASP A 223 3.29 32.50 0.11
CA ASP A 223 4.58 33.19 0.27
C ASP A 223 5.19 33.58 -1.09
N MET A 224 5.01 32.73 -2.11
CA MET A 224 5.55 32.97 -3.47
C MET A 224 4.91 34.16 -4.20
N SER A 225 3.63 34.43 -3.97
CA SER A 225 2.88 35.46 -4.72
C SER A 225 2.40 36.63 -3.85
N GLY A 226 2.48 36.50 -2.52
CA GLY A 226 1.87 37.43 -1.57
C GLY A 226 0.34 37.42 -1.55
N ARG A 227 -0.31 36.67 -2.46
CA ARG A 227 -1.77 36.59 -2.59
C ARG A 227 -2.38 35.92 -1.38
N THR A 228 -3.48 36.47 -0.88
CA THR A 228 -4.35 35.81 0.10
C THR A 228 -5.57 35.25 -0.61
N GLU A 229 -5.89 33.97 -0.36
CA GLU A 229 -7.09 33.33 -0.89
C GLU A 229 -7.97 32.81 0.24
N ASP A 230 -9.29 32.91 0.02
CA ASP A 230 -10.31 32.20 0.79
C ASP A 230 -10.36 30.75 0.33
N LEU A 231 -10.21 29.82 1.28
CA LEU A 231 -10.20 28.39 1.05
C LEU A 231 -11.60 27.76 1.16
N LEU A 232 -12.59 28.52 1.66
CA LEU A 232 -13.96 28.07 1.80
C LEU A 232 -14.69 28.09 0.46
N ALA A 233 -15.61 27.14 0.24
CA ALA A 233 -16.40 27.07 -0.99
C ALA A 233 -17.12 28.39 -1.31
N ALA A 234 -17.27 28.70 -2.60
CA ALA A 234 -17.92 29.93 -3.03
C ALA A 234 -19.41 29.97 -2.63
N LYS A 235 -20.00 31.17 -2.59
CA LYS A 235 -21.44 31.34 -2.36
C LYS A 235 -22.24 30.52 -3.38
N GLY A 236 -23.24 29.78 -2.92
CA GLY A 236 -24.07 28.88 -3.73
C GLY A 236 -23.51 27.46 -3.89
N VAL A 237 -22.26 27.20 -3.52
CA VAL A 237 -21.66 25.85 -3.58
C VAL A 237 -21.91 25.14 -2.25
N ALA A 238 -22.99 24.37 -2.16
CA ALA A 238 -23.33 23.57 -0.99
C ALA A 238 -24.25 22.40 -1.38
N ASN A 239 -24.27 21.34 -0.56
CA ASN A 239 -25.21 20.23 -0.73
C ASN A 239 -26.68 20.70 -0.54
N PRO A 240 -27.66 20.09 -1.24
CA PRO A 240 -29.08 20.31 -1.00
C PRO A 240 -29.45 20.11 0.47
N GLY A 241 -30.30 20.99 0.98
CA GLY A 241 -30.72 20.99 2.39
C GLY A 241 -29.71 21.61 3.36
N SER A 242 -28.51 22.01 2.92
CA SER A 242 -27.55 22.71 3.78
C SER A 242 -28.08 24.08 4.23
N GLU A 243 -27.98 24.38 5.53
CA GLU A 243 -28.30 25.69 6.09
C GLU A 243 -27.38 26.80 5.57
N VAL A 244 -26.12 26.47 5.26
CA VAL A 244 -25.13 27.42 4.73
C VAL A 244 -25.02 27.28 3.22
N LYS A 245 -25.35 28.36 2.50
CA LYS A 245 -25.24 28.42 1.03
C LYS A 245 -23.86 28.88 0.57
N GLY A 246 -22.83 28.15 0.98
CA GLY A 246 -21.43 28.41 0.64
C GLY A 246 -20.48 27.62 1.54
N GLY A 247 -19.22 28.03 1.58
CA GLY A 247 -18.22 27.38 2.40
C GLY A 247 -18.32 27.72 3.88
N TYR A 248 -17.92 26.76 4.71
CA TYR A 248 -17.92 26.87 6.16
C TYR A 248 -16.79 26.01 6.75
N PRO A 249 -16.24 26.39 7.92
CA PRO A 249 -15.14 25.65 8.56
C PRO A 249 -15.61 24.29 9.09
N GLU A 250 -14.66 23.48 9.55
CA GLU A 250 -14.97 22.29 10.34
C GLU A 250 -15.88 22.63 11.53
N PHE A 251 -16.84 21.75 11.82
CA PHE A 251 -17.76 21.93 12.93
C PHE A 251 -16.99 21.95 14.26
N LYS A 252 -17.38 22.84 15.16
CA LYS A 252 -16.93 22.89 16.55
C LYS A 252 -18.14 23.27 17.40
N ASP A 253 -18.33 22.62 18.54
CA ASP A 253 -19.31 23.02 19.55
C ASP A 253 -20.76 23.15 19.05
N VAL A 254 -21.13 22.38 18.02
CA VAL A 254 -22.51 22.39 17.48
C VAL A 254 -23.49 21.83 18.50
N VAL A 255 -23.01 20.95 19.38
CA VAL A 255 -23.58 20.72 20.70
C VAL A 255 -22.60 21.29 21.73
N PRO A 256 -23.03 22.17 22.66
CA PRO A 256 -22.13 22.83 23.61
C PRO A 256 -21.22 21.85 24.38
N GLY A 257 -19.92 22.11 24.38
CA GLY A 257 -18.92 21.28 25.07
C GLY A 257 -18.53 20.00 24.32
N THR A 258 -18.97 19.83 23.07
CA THR A 258 -18.64 18.64 22.26
C THR A 258 -17.96 19.01 20.94
N ASN A 259 -17.14 18.08 20.43
CA ASN A 259 -16.43 18.23 19.18
C ASN A 259 -16.65 16.98 18.35
N TRP A 260 -16.99 17.12 17.06
CA TRP A 260 -17.24 15.97 16.17
C TRP A 260 -16.05 15.01 16.07
N LYS A 261 -14.86 15.44 16.48
CA LYS A 261 -13.64 14.63 16.53
C LYS A 261 -13.50 13.77 17.77
N THR A 262 -14.14 14.14 18.88
CA THR A 262 -13.96 13.49 20.19
C THR A 262 -15.29 13.05 20.83
N ASP A 263 -16.43 13.47 20.28
CA ASP A 263 -17.76 13.12 20.74
C ASP A 263 -18.14 11.70 20.31
N LEU A 264 -17.79 10.72 21.16
CA LEU A 264 -18.13 9.30 20.95
C LEU A 264 -19.64 9.03 20.94
N SER A 265 -20.47 9.96 21.44
CA SER A 265 -21.94 9.84 21.34
C SER A 265 -22.48 10.21 19.96
N GLN A 266 -21.62 10.74 19.07
CA GLN A 266 -21.92 11.17 17.71
C GLN A 266 -23.02 12.25 17.62
N LYS A 267 -23.39 12.91 18.73
CA LYS A 267 -24.42 13.96 18.73
C LYS A 267 -24.05 15.10 17.78
N THR A 268 -22.79 15.49 17.79
CA THR A 268 -22.27 16.53 16.89
C THR A 268 -22.40 16.13 15.42
N LEU A 269 -22.12 14.86 15.09
CA LEU A 269 -22.25 14.34 13.72
C LEU A 269 -23.71 14.31 13.28
N LYS A 270 -24.60 13.79 14.12
CA LYS A 270 -26.03 13.70 13.83
C LYS A 270 -26.64 15.09 13.63
N GLU A 271 -26.27 16.06 14.47
CA GLU A 271 -26.74 17.43 14.34
C GLU A 271 -26.21 18.11 13.08
N ALA A 272 -24.93 17.93 12.72
CA ALA A 272 -24.38 18.45 11.46
C ALA A 272 -25.15 17.93 10.24
N ILE A 273 -25.39 16.61 10.19
CA ILE A 273 -26.10 15.96 9.09
C ILE A 273 -27.55 16.44 9.02
N LYS A 274 -28.22 16.63 10.16
CA LYS A 274 -29.59 17.17 10.25
C LYS A 274 -29.69 18.57 9.64
N ARG A 275 -28.66 19.41 9.82
CA ARG A 275 -28.55 20.75 9.20
C ARG A 275 -28.13 20.70 7.72
N GLY A 276 -28.06 19.51 7.12
CA GLY A 276 -27.62 19.29 5.75
C GLY A 276 -26.14 19.61 5.51
N MET A 277 -25.32 19.58 6.57
CA MET A 277 -23.93 20.01 6.54
C MET A 277 -22.99 18.85 6.85
N ALA A 278 -21.86 18.78 6.13
CA ALA A 278 -20.79 17.84 6.45
C ALA A 278 -20.00 18.31 7.68
N PRO A 279 -19.67 17.40 8.62
CA PRO A 279 -19.00 17.76 9.88
C PRO A 279 -17.60 18.36 9.68
N PHE A 280 -16.93 18.01 8.58
CA PHE A 280 -15.58 18.48 8.27
C PHE A 280 -15.51 19.83 7.53
N GLY A 281 -16.63 20.53 7.38
CA GLY A 281 -16.70 21.79 6.65
C GLY A 281 -17.04 21.65 5.16
N ASN A 282 -16.99 22.77 4.45
CA ASN A 282 -17.16 22.87 3.00
C ASN A 282 -16.14 23.87 2.43
N ALA A 283 -15.16 23.35 1.70
CA ALA A 283 -14.01 24.10 1.19
C ALA A 283 -13.84 23.94 -0.32
N ARG A 284 -12.75 24.48 -0.86
CA ARG A 284 -12.34 24.31 -2.25
C ARG A 284 -11.21 23.30 -2.36
N ALA A 285 -11.17 22.59 -3.48
CA ALA A 285 -9.96 21.86 -3.87
C ALA A 285 -8.81 22.87 -4.08
N ARG A 286 -7.58 22.44 -3.80
CA ARG A 286 -6.37 23.25 -3.97
C ARG A 286 -5.42 22.58 -4.95
N CYS A 287 -4.78 23.38 -5.80
CA CYS A 287 -3.68 22.93 -6.66
C CYS A 287 -2.30 23.18 -6.02
N VAL A 288 -2.22 24.10 -5.04
CA VAL A 288 -0.96 24.46 -4.38
C VAL A 288 -0.84 23.81 -3.01
N VAL A 289 0.23 23.05 -2.81
CA VAL A 289 0.56 22.30 -1.58
C VAL A 289 1.77 22.95 -0.90
N TRP A 290 1.53 24.06 -0.19
CA TRP A 290 2.58 24.88 0.44
C TRP A 290 3.44 24.16 1.49
N ASN A 291 3.07 22.96 1.92
CA ASN A 291 3.79 22.16 2.89
C ASN A 291 4.70 21.09 2.23
N PHE A 292 4.72 21.02 0.90
CA PHE A 292 5.60 20.10 0.16
C PHE A 292 6.83 20.85 -0.37
N PRO A 293 7.95 20.14 -0.61
CA PRO A 293 9.12 20.71 -1.27
C PRO A 293 8.77 21.34 -2.62
N ASP A 294 7.95 20.63 -3.40
CA ASP A 294 7.35 21.12 -4.63
C ASP A 294 5.90 21.51 -4.36
N GLN A 295 5.63 22.81 -4.37
CA GLN A 295 4.29 23.34 -4.04
C GLN A 295 3.28 23.14 -5.16
N VAL A 296 3.75 22.88 -6.38
CA VAL A 296 2.97 22.48 -7.55
C VAL A 296 3.71 21.34 -8.25
N PRO A 297 3.05 20.55 -9.12
CA PRO A 297 3.77 19.54 -9.88
C PRO A 297 4.88 20.16 -10.72
N ILE A 298 6.12 19.73 -10.46
CA ILE A 298 7.31 20.10 -11.23
C ILE A 298 7.91 18.80 -11.76
N HIS A 299 8.32 18.82 -13.03
CA HIS A 299 9.04 17.69 -13.61
C HIS A 299 10.35 17.48 -12.86
N ARG A 300 10.65 16.24 -12.48
CA ARG A 300 11.95 15.82 -11.94
C ARG A 300 12.33 14.48 -12.54
N GLU A 301 13.56 14.38 -13.01
CA GLU A 301 14.09 13.12 -13.51
C GLU A 301 14.25 12.09 -12.36
N PRO A 302 14.11 10.78 -12.65
CA PRO A 302 14.59 9.71 -11.78
C PRO A 302 16.02 9.96 -11.28
N LEU A 303 16.37 9.41 -10.11
CA LEU A 303 17.77 9.49 -9.64
C LEU A 303 18.74 8.81 -10.60
N HIS A 304 18.27 7.75 -11.24
CA HIS A 304 18.97 7.05 -12.31
C HIS A 304 18.21 7.28 -13.61
N SER A 305 18.54 8.35 -14.32
CA SER A 305 17.86 8.77 -15.54
C SER A 305 18.71 8.57 -16.79
N PRO A 306 18.10 8.20 -17.93
CA PRO A 306 18.76 8.15 -19.23
C PRO A 306 18.96 9.54 -19.87
N ARG A 307 18.50 10.62 -19.23
CA ARG A 307 18.46 11.99 -19.77
C ARG A 307 19.29 12.98 -18.95
N PRO A 308 20.63 12.99 -19.12
CA PRO A 308 21.53 13.97 -18.50
C PRO A 308 21.12 15.43 -18.70
N ASP A 309 20.59 15.76 -19.88
CA ASP A 309 20.11 17.08 -20.23
C ASP A 309 18.90 17.50 -19.37
N MET A 310 18.00 16.56 -19.07
CA MET A 310 16.84 16.79 -18.21
C MET A 310 17.22 16.85 -16.74
N ILE A 311 18.23 16.10 -16.29
CA ILE A 311 18.81 16.26 -14.94
C ILE A 311 19.32 17.68 -14.74
N ALA A 312 20.04 18.24 -15.73
CA ALA A 312 20.56 19.61 -15.65
C ALA A 312 19.43 20.66 -15.61
N LYS A 313 18.35 20.44 -16.37
CA LYS A 313 17.20 21.35 -16.43
C LYS A 313 16.29 21.24 -15.19
N TYR A 314 16.14 20.04 -14.64
CA TYR A 314 15.24 19.71 -13.54
C TYR A 314 15.98 18.86 -12.49
N PRO A 315 16.93 19.47 -11.75
CA PRO A 315 17.72 18.74 -10.77
C PRO A 315 16.83 18.15 -9.68
N THR A 316 17.25 17.05 -9.07
CA THR A 316 16.56 16.46 -7.90
C THR A 316 16.72 17.32 -6.63
N TYR A 317 16.17 16.84 -5.51
CA TYR A 317 16.26 17.48 -4.21
C TYR A 317 17.67 17.40 -3.61
N GLU A 318 17.97 18.26 -2.63
CA GLU A 318 19.13 18.05 -1.77
C GLU A 318 18.97 16.77 -0.93
N ASP A 319 20.08 16.13 -0.59
CA ASP A 319 20.10 14.97 0.30
C ASP A 319 19.42 15.30 1.64
N LYS A 320 18.80 14.29 2.24
CA LYS A 320 18.10 14.41 3.52
C LYS A 320 18.85 13.64 4.61
N PRO A 321 19.59 14.33 5.50
CA PRO A 321 20.28 13.72 6.64
C PRO A 321 19.35 12.92 7.57
N ASP A 322 18.11 13.42 7.72
CA ASP A 322 17.05 12.76 8.46
C ASP A 322 15.76 12.85 7.65
N HIS A 323 15.50 11.81 6.86
CA HIS A 323 14.22 11.57 6.24
C HIS A 323 13.57 10.43 7.02
N TYR A 324 12.55 10.71 7.83
CA TYR A 324 11.92 9.69 8.68
C TYR A 324 12.91 8.76 9.40
N ARG A 325 13.94 9.34 10.03
CA ARG A 325 14.97 8.65 10.83
C ARG A 325 16.12 8.00 10.04
N VAL A 326 16.13 8.10 8.72
CA VAL A 326 17.17 7.53 7.86
C VAL A 326 17.79 8.56 6.91
N PHE A 327 19.09 8.42 6.64
CA PHE A 327 19.74 9.19 5.60
C PHE A 327 19.19 8.79 4.21
N THR A 328 18.77 9.79 3.43
CA THR A 328 18.27 9.56 2.06
C THR A 328 19.02 10.41 1.06
N ARG A 329 19.63 9.75 0.07
CA ARG A 329 20.38 10.38 -1.01
C ARG A 329 19.43 10.82 -2.12
N TYR A 330 19.65 12.01 -2.62
CA TYR A 330 18.99 12.57 -3.79
C TYR A 330 20.08 13.09 -4.72
N LYS A 331 20.56 14.31 -4.49
CA LYS A 331 21.61 14.96 -5.28
C LYS A 331 22.90 14.15 -5.35
N SER A 332 23.32 13.51 -4.26
CA SER A 332 24.56 12.70 -4.27
C SER A 332 24.43 11.39 -5.06
N GLU A 333 23.21 10.88 -5.24
CA GLU A 333 22.94 9.67 -6.03
C GLU A 333 22.73 10.00 -7.52
N GLN A 334 22.15 11.16 -7.84
CA GLN A 334 21.80 11.55 -9.20
C GLN A 334 23.05 11.95 -10.02
N LYS A 335 23.66 10.96 -10.68
CA LYS A 335 24.85 11.13 -11.52
C LYS A 335 24.48 10.98 -13.00
N ALA A 336 24.76 12.03 -13.78
CA ALA A 336 24.51 12.06 -15.23
C ALA A 336 25.24 10.93 -16.00
N ASP A 337 26.39 10.47 -15.50
CA ASP A 337 27.19 9.45 -16.19
C ASP A 337 26.69 8.02 -15.99
N TRP A 338 25.67 7.77 -15.15
CA TRP A 338 25.13 6.42 -14.96
C TRP A 338 24.66 5.80 -16.28
N VAL A 339 24.03 6.58 -17.16
CA VAL A 339 23.51 6.10 -18.46
C VAL A 339 24.61 5.55 -19.37
N LYS A 340 25.86 6.03 -19.25
CA LYS A 340 26.98 5.51 -20.04
C LYS A 340 27.32 4.05 -19.68
N LYS A 341 27.07 3.65 -18.42
CA LYS A 341 27.33 2.30 -17.91
C LYS A 341 26.09 1.42 -17.95
N PHE A 342 24.92 2.01 -17.78
CA PHE A 342 23.61 1.35 -17.72
C PHE A 342 22.66 2.07 -18.69
N PRO A 343 22.73 1.75 -19.99
CA PRO A 343 22.07 2.54 -21.04
C PRO A 343 20.57 2.24 -21.19
N LEU A 344 20.08 1.15 -20.60
CA LEU A 344 18.69 0.72 -20.74
C LEU A 344 17.87 1.18 -19.52
N ILE A 345 16.60 1.48 -19.75
CA ILE A 345 15.63 1.80 -18.72
C ILE A 345 15.12 0.49 -18.12
N LEU A 346 15.09 0.41 -16.79
CA LEU A 346 14.48 -0.68 -16.06
C LEU A 346 13.12 -0.25 -15.51
N THR A 347 12.09 -1.03 -15.79
CA THR A 347 10.78 -0.87 -15.16
C THR A 347 10.22 -2.20 -14.67
N THR A 348 9.34 -2.14 -13.68
CA THR A 348 8.72 -3.34 -13.09
C THR A 348 7.20 -3.23 -13.09
N GLY A 349 6.53 -4.36 -13.29
CA GLY A 349 5.07 -4.41 -13.29
C GLY A 349 4.50 -5.73 -12.81
N ARG A 350 3.17 -5.79 -12.88
CA ARG A 350 2.42 -6.97 -12.49
C ARG A 350 2.20 -7.88 -13.70
N MET A 351 1.99 -9.16 -13.41
CA MET A 351 1.38 -10.09 -14.34
C MET A 351 0.01 -10.52 -13.83
N VAL A 352 -0.78 -11.15 -14.69
CA VAL A 352 -2.18 -11.50 -14.38
C VAL A 352 -2.26 -12.69 -13.44
N GLU A 353 -1.32 -13.63 -13.60
CA GLU A 353 -1.31 -14.94 -12.96
C GLU A 353 -0.90 -14.88 -11.49
N TYR A 354 -0.15 -13.85 -11.08
CA TYR A 354 0.42 -13.76 -9.74
C TYR A 354 0.05 -12.47 -9.00
N MET A 355 -0.03 -12.58 -7.67
CA MET A 355 -0.37 -11.48 -6.76
C MET A 355 0.73 -11.26 -5.72
N GLY A 356 0.94 -10.00 -5.33
CA GLY A 356 1.88 -9.63 -4.27
C GLY A 356 3.31 -10.10 -4.58
N GLY A 357 4.00 -10.65 -3.58
CA GLY A 357 5.31 -11.30 -3.75
C GLY A 357 5.24 -12.74 -4.26
N GLY A 358 4.04 -13.21 -4.64
CA GLY A 358 3.81 -14.48 -5.32
C GLY A 358 3.89 -15.76 -4.49
N ALA A 359 4.07 -15.71 -3.16
CA ALA A 359 4.21 -16.92 -2.33
C ALA A 359 3.01 -17.89 -2.47
N GLU A 360 1.80 -17.39 -2.27
CA GLU A 360 0.56 -18.16 -2.47
C GLU A 360 0.37 -18.56 -3.94
N THR A 361 0.44 -17.60 -4.86
CA THR A 361 0.04 -17.81 -6.26
C THR A 361 1.06 -18.61 -7.08
N ARG A 362 2.36 -18.58 -6.77
CA ARG A 362 3.38 -19.48 -7.36
C ARG A 362 3.34 -20.89 -6.75
N SER A 363 2.70 -21.05 -5.60
CA SER A 363 2.44 -22.35 -4.98
C SER A 363 1.11 -22.97 -5.47
N ASN A 364 0.42 -22.35 -6.42
CA ASN A 364 -0.72 -22.93 -7.11
C ASN A 364 -0.29 -23.52 -8.45
N LYS A 365 -0.45 -24.84 -8.62
CA LYS A 365 -0.01 -25.56 -9.83
C LYS A 365 -0.63 -25.05 -11.13
N TYR A 366 -1.87 -24.56 -11.12
CA TYR A 366 -2.55 -24.09 -12.33
C TYR A 366 -2.05 -22.71 -12.76
N LEU A 367 -1.78 -21.82 -11.80
CA LEU A 367 -1.17 -20.51 -12.09
C LEU A 367 0.31 -20.67 -12.47
N ALA A 368 1.01 -21.62 -11.85
CA ALA A 368 2.36 -22.02 -12.21
C ALA A 368 2.46 -22.51 -13.66
N GLU A 369 1.52 -23.33 -14.11
CA GLU A 369 1.47 -23.82 -15.50
C GLU A 369 1.30 -22.68 -16.52
N LEU A 370 0.48 -21.67 -16.20
CA LEU A 370 0.26 -20.52 -17.07
C LEU A 370 1.47 -19.58 -17.16
N ALA A 371 2.29 -19.52 -16.11
CA ALA A 371 3.44 -18.62 -15.99
C ALA A 371 4.69 -19.30 -15.39
N PRO A 372 5.29 -20.28 -16.08
CA PRO A 372 6.26 -21.19 -15.47
C PRO A 372 7.64 -20.58 -15.18
N HIS A 373 7.93 -19.39 -15.70
CA HIS A 373 9.26 -18.79 -15.64
C HIS A 373 9.19 -17.30 -15.35
N MET A 374 10.15 -16.81 -14.57
CA MET A 374 10.47 -15.39 -14.55
C MET A 374 11.15 -15.01 -15.87
N TYR A 375 10.79 -13.84 -16.40
CA TYR A 375 11.33 -13.33 -17.65
C TYR A 375 11.59 -11.82 -17.60
N ALA A 376 12.33 -11.32 -18.59
CA ALA A 376 12.40 -9.90 -18.93
C ALA A 376 11.84 -9.67 -20.34
N GLU A 377 10.93 -8.71 -20.51
CA GLU A 377 10.53 -8.29 -21.85
C GLU A 377 11.62 -7.40 -22.45
N ILE A 378 12.05 -7.75 -23.67
CA ILE A 378 13.12 -7.06 -24.40
C ILE A 378 12.64 -6.80 -25.82
N ASN A 379 12.85 -5.58 -26.30
CA ASN A 379 12.55 -5.24 -27.69
C ASN A 379 13.40 -6.05 -28.67
N ILE A 380 12.84 -6.34 -29.86
CA ILE A 380 13.49 -7.11 -30.92
C ILE A 380 14.83 -6.48 -31.36
N VAL A 381 14.87 -5.15 -31.54
CA VAL A 381 16.09 -4.42 -31.95
C VAL A 381 17.16 -4.54 -30.87
N THR A 382 16.79 -4.31 -29.61
CA THR A 382 17.68 -4.43 -28.46
C THR A 382 18.20 -5.86 -28.31
N ALA A 383 17.34 -6.87 -28.43
CA ALA A 383 17.75 -8.27 -28.38
C ALA A 383 18.79 -8.58 -29.46
N ASN A 384 18.57 -8.15 -30.70
CA ASN A 384 19.52 -8.34 -31.80
C ASN A 384 20.86 -7.61 -31.57
N ASN A 385 20.82 -6.37 -31.09
CA ASN A 385 22.03 -5.58 -30.79
C ASN A 385 22.90 -6.22 -29.71
N TYR A 386 22.29 -6.93 -28.76
CA TYR A 386 22.98 -7.68 -27.71
C TYR A 386 23.16 -9.17 -28.06
N GLY A 387 22.74 -9.60 -29.27
CA GLY A 387 22.81 -10.97 -29.77
C GLY A 387 21.92 -11.98 -29.03
N ILE A 388 20.96 -11.54 -28.21
CA ILE A 388 20.10 -12.36 -27.35
C ILE A 388 18.95 -12.97 -28.16
N ARG A 389 18.69 -14.27 -27.98
CA ARG A 389 17.51 -14.94 -28.57
C ARG A 389 16.39 -15.09 -27.54
N ASN A 390 15.16 -15.21 -28.03
CA ASN A 390 14.01 -15.51 -27.19
C ASN A 390 14.20 -16.82 -26.43
N GLY A 391 13.94 -16.82 -25.13
CA GLY A 391 14.10 -17.97 -24.24
C GLY A 391 15.52 -18.15 -23.67
N GLU A 392 16.53 -17.40 -24.13
CA GLU A 392 17.88 -17.47 -23.56
C GLU A 392 17.92 -16.87 -22.14
N GLN A 393 18.80 -17.39 -21.29
CA GLN A 393 19.08 -16.78 -20.00
C GLN A 393 19.98 -15.55 -20.19
N ILE A 394 19.67 -14.51 -19.44
CA ILE A 394 20.42 -13.25 -19.46
C ILE A 394 20.71 -12.76 -18.04
N TRP A 395 21.78 -12.00 -17.91
CA TRP A 395 22.04 -11.19 -16.73
C TRP A 395 21.46 -9.80 -16.91
N ILE A 396 20.81 -9.29 -15.86
CA ILE A 396 20.44 -7.88 -15.72
C ILE A 396 21.21 -7.31 -14.54
N GLU A 397 21.91 -6.21 -14.76
CA GLU A 397 22.70 -5.52 -13.73
C GLU A 397 22.22 -4.08 -13.56
N SER A 398 22.20 -3.59 -12.33
CA SER A 398 21.75 -2.23 -11.97
C SER A 398 22.89 -1.41 -11.32
N PRO A 399 22.81 -0.06 -11.34
CA PRO A 399 23.80 0.85 -10.74
C PRO A 399 24.21 0.55 -9.30
N ASN A 400 23.31 0.00 -8.50
CA ASN A 400 23.55 -0.28 -7.08
C ASN A 400 24.05 -1.71 -6.81
N GLY A 401 24.67 -2.35 -7.81
CA GLY A 401 25.34 -3.65 -7.66
C GLY A 401 24.41 -4.87 -7.67
N GLY A 402 23.11 -4.67 -7.85
CA GLY A 402 22.16 -5.76 -8.05
C GLY A 402 22.41 -6.45 -9.39
N LYS A 403 22.37 -7.79 -9.38
CA LYS A 403 22.50 -8.64 -10.57
C LYS A 403 21.53 -9.82 -10.47
N ILE A 404 20.69 -10.02 -11.49
CA ILE A 404 19.75 -11.16 -11.53
C ILE A 404 19.87 -11.92 -12.85
N LYS A 405 19.54 -13.22 -12.80
CA LYS A 405 19.48 -14.09 -13.99
C LYS A 405 18.03 -14.42 -14.34
N VAL A 406 17.58 -14.08 -15.54
CA VAL A 406 16.19 -14.28 -15.96
C VAL A 406 16.11 -14.72 -17.42
N MET A 407 14.97 -15.30 -17.82
CA MET A 407 14.71 -15.65 -19.22
C MET A 407 14.41 -14.42 -20.07
N ALA A 408 15.01 -14.29 -21.25
CA ALA A 408 14.65 -13.26 -22.21
C ALA A 408 13.31 -13.59 -22.89
N LYS A 409 12.37 -12.65 -22.86
CA LYS A 409 11.13 -12.68 -23.64
C LYS A 409 11.19 -11.57 -24.70
N VAL A 410 11.59 -11.93 -25.90
CA VAL A 410 11.74 -10.97 -27.01
C VAL A 410 10.36 -10.62 -27.56
N THR A 411 10.01 -9.34 -27.55
CA THR A 411 8.65 -8.87 -27.90
C THR A 411 8.65 -7.42 -28.39
N GLY A 412 7.64 -7.05 -29.19
CA GLY A 412 7.42 -5.65 -29.62
C GLY A 412 6.62 -4.80 -28.63
N ARG A 413 6.28 -5.32 -27.45
CA ARG A 413 5.47 -4.61 -26.44
C ARG A 413 6.21 -3.50 -25.69
N VAL A 414 7.52 -3.63 -25.55
CA VAL A 414 8.40 -2.63 -24.92
C VAL A 414 9.19 -1.89 -26.00
N ASP A 415 9.51 -0.63 -25.75
CA ASP A 415 10.36 0.16 -26.63
C ASP A 415 11.83 -0.32 -26.60
N GLU A 416 12.66 0.18 -27.52
CA GLU A 416 14.05 -0.24 -27.70
C GLU A 416 14.99 0.05 -26.51
N GLN A 417 14.59 0.93 -25.61
CA GLN A 417 15.41 1.33 -24.46
C GLN A 417 14.90 0.71 -23.17
N THR A 418 13.70 0.14 -23.13
CA THR A 418 13.05 -0.32 -21.90
C THR A 418 13.11 -1.84 -21.74
N ILE A 419 13.53 -2.27 -20.54
CA ILE A 419 13.45 -3.63 -20.04
C ILE A 419 12.37 -3.69 -18.98
N PHE A 420 11.38 -4.59 -19.17
CA PHE A 420 10.31 -4.82 -18.21
C PHE A 420 10.53 -6.10 -17.42
N LEU A 421 10.36 -6.04 -16.10
CA LEU A 421 10.38 -7.20 -15.20
C LEU A 421 9.05 -7.37 -14.44
N PRO A 422 8.43 -8.57 -14.46
CA PRO A 422 7.42 -8.92 -13.47
C PRO A 422 8.06 -9.09 -12.09
N PHE A 423 7.43 -8.58 -11.02
CA PHE A 423 8.02 -8.56 -9.67
C PHE A 423 7.53 -9.65 -8.71
N HIS A 424 6.78 -10.64 -9.19
CA HIS A 424 6.10 -11.64 -8.34
C HIS A 424 6.97 -12.84 -7.94
N PHE A 425 8.22 -12.88 -8.39
CA PHE A 425 9.07 -14.06 -8.27
C PHE A 425 9.97 -14.00 -7.03
N GLY A 426 10.42 -15.19 -6.61
CA GLY A 426 11.28 -15.41 -5.46
C GLY A 426 11.71 -16.88 -5.39
N GLY A 427 12.68 -17.17 -4.55
CA GLY A 427 13.32 -18.48 -4.42
C GLY A 427 14.62 -18.61 -5.22
N GLU A 428 15.03 -17.56 -5.92
CA GLU A 428 16.38 -17.38 -6.44
C GLU A 428 16.95 -16.04 -5.97
N PHE A 429 18.28 -15.99 -5.83
CA PHE A 429 19.00 -14.77 -5.49
C PHE A 429 20.34 -14.72 -6.24
N MET A 430 20.48 -13.74 -7.14
CA MET A 430 21.68 -13.48 -7.92
C MET A 430 22.19 -14.71 -8.70
N GLY A 431 21.27 -15.45 -9.30
CA GLY A 431 21.49 -16.62 -10.15
C GLY A 431 21.66 -17.94 -9.41
N ARG A 432 21.57 -17.92 -8.08
CA ARG A 432 21.58 -19.10 -7.20
C ARG A 432 20.16 -19.44 -6.77
N SER A 433 19.79 -20.71 -6.90
CA SER A 433 18.54 -21.23 -6.34
C SER A 433 18.62 -21.33 -4.82
N LEU A 434 17.54 -20.94 -4.15
CA LEU A 434 17.32 -21.06 -2.72
C LEU A 434 16.31 -22.17 -2.39
N ALA A 435 15.97 -23.03 -3.35
CA ALA A 435 14.98 -24.09 -3.16
C ALA A 435 15.27 -24.97 -1.94
N ALA A 436 16.54 -25.31 -1.72
CA ALA A 436 16.98 -26.14 -0.60
C ALA A 436 16.79 -25.49 0.79
N ASN A 437 16.57 -24.17 0.83
CA ASN A 437 16.37 -23.43 2.08
C ASN A 437 14.89 -23.39 2.49
N TYR A 438 13.97 -23.79 1.62
CA TYR A 438 12.57 -23.93 1.99
C TYR A 438 12.36 -25.19 2.84
N PRO A 439 11.39 -25.18 3.78
CA PRO A 439 10.95 -26.40 4.44
C PRO A 439 10.58 -27.50 3.43
N GLU A 440 10.82 -28.75 3.80
CA GLU A 440 10.52 -29.90 2.96
C GLU A 440 9.07 -29.88 2.45
N GLY A 441 8.89 -30.10 1.15
CA GLY A 441 7.56 -30.12 0.51
C GLY A 441 6.91 -28.74 0.32
N THR A 442 7.58 -27.65 0.67
CA THR A 442 6.99 -26.29 0.60
C THR A 442 7.58 -25.38 -0.47
N VAL A 443 8.52 -25.89 -1.28
CA VAL A 443 9.08 -25.15 -2.42
C VAL A 443 7.96 -24.78 -3.39
N PRO A 444 7.79 -23.50 -3.76
CA PRO A 444 6.81 -23.11 -4.77
C PRO A 444 7.07 -23.79 -6.12
N TYR A 445 6.01 -24.09 -6.89
CA TYR A 445 6.13 -24.73 -8.21
C TYR A 445 6.97 -23.91 -9.20
N VAL A 446 6.94 -22.59 -9.06
CA VAL A 446 7.72 -21.65 -9.90
C VAL A 446 8.65 -20.85 -9.02
N LEU A 447 9.94 -20.91 -9.30
CA LEU A 447 10.96 -20.07 -8.69
C LEU A 447 11.39 -18.96 -9.66
N GLY A 448 12.09 -17.97 -9.11
CA GLY A 448 12.74 -16.93 -9.89
C GLY A 448 13.36 -15.87 -9.00
N GLU A 449 13.99 -14.90 -9.64
CA GLU A 449 14.64 -13.79 -8.96
C GLU A 449 13.62 -12.78 -8.40
N ALA A 450 13.97 -12.12 -7.30
CA ALA A 450 13.24 -10.92 -6.91
C ALA A 450 13.67 -9.76 -7.81
N ALA A 451 12.76 -9.19 -8.60
CA ALA A 451 13.07 -7.99 -9.42
C ALA A 451 13.65 -6.83 -8.59
N ASN A 452 13.29 -6.78 -7.30
CA ASN A 452 13.81 -5.79 -6.35
C ASN A 452 15.30 -5.95 -5.96
N VAL A 453 15.97 -7.00 -6.43
CA VAL A 453 17.44 -7.10 -6.37
C VAL A 453 18.07 -6.05 -7.29
N VAL A 454 17.46 -5.78 -8.45
CA VAL A 454 17.95 -4.83 -9.47
C VAL A 454 17.15 -3.54 -9.55
N THR A 455 16.12 -3.33 -8.72
CA THR A 455 15.50 -2.00 -8.64
C THR A 455 16.47 -1.00 -8.05
N ASN A 456 16.61 0.13 -8.76
CA ASN A 456 17.56 1.17 -8.42
C ASN A 456 17.22 1.82 -7.07
N TYR A 457 18.22 2.45 -6.45
CA TYR A 457 18.02 3.27 -5.27
C TYR A 457 17.21 4.53 -5.65
N GLY A 458 16.14 4.79 -4.91
CA GLY A 458 15.32 5.99 -5.03
C GLY A 458 14.10 5.95 -4.12
N TYR A 459 13.70 7.10 -3.59
CA TYR A 459 12.57 7.21 -2.65
C TYR A 459 11.84 8.53 -2.83
N ASP A 460 10.51 8.50 -2.83
CA ASP A 460 9.67 9.69 -2.86
C ASP A 460 10.00 10.63 -1.69
N ILE A 461 10.12 11.93 -1.98
CA ILE A 461 10.55 12.97 -1.03
C ILE A 461 9.52 13.23 0.09
N VAL A 462 8.26 12.85 -0.13
CA VAL A 462 7.17 13.10 0.82
C VAL A 462 6.88 11.86 1.66
N THR A 463 6.94 10.68 1.06
CA THR A 463 6.40 9.45 1.66
C THR A 463 7.44 8.35 1.88
N GLN A 464 8.66 8.51 1.36
CA GLN A 464 9.66 7.45 1.26
C GLN A 464 9.22 6.20 0.49
N MET A 465 8.22 6.32 -0.39
CA MET A 465 7.89 5.22 -1.28
C MET A 465 9.05 4.96 -2.24
N GLN A 466 9.52 3.72 -2.28
CA GLN A 466 10.62 3.26 -3.13
C GLN A 466 10.35 3.45 -4.64
N GLU A 467 11.38 3.86 -5.38
CA GLU A 467 11.36 4.02 -6.83
C GLU A 467 11.57 2.66 -7.52
N THR A 468 10.48 2.03 -7.95
CA THR A 468 10.51 0.69 -8.58
C THR A 468 10.08 0.70 -10.05
N LYS A 469 9.70 1.86 -10.57
CA LYS A 469 9.07 2.00 -11.89
C LYS A 469 9.99 2.62 -12.93
N THR A 470 11.08 3.21 -12.48
CA THR A 470 12.05 3.92 -13.29
C THR A 470 13.43 3.66 -12.73
N GLY A 471 14.38 3.43 -13.61
CA GLY A 471 15.75 3.12 -13.25
C GLY A 471 16.56 2.82 -14.50
N LEU A 472 17.83 2.53 -14.28
CA LEU A 472 18.76 2.12 -15.33
C LEU A 472 19.26 0.72 -15.09
N CYS A 473 19.48 -0.03 -16.17
CA CYS A 473 20.14 -1.32 -16.15
C CYS A 473 21.04 -1.50 -17.39
N LYS A 474 21.78 -2.60 -17.38
CA LYS A 474 22.41 -3.18 -18.56
C LYS A 474 22.09 -4.66 -18.59
N ILE A 475 22.15 -5.24 -19.78
CA ILE A 475 21.91 -6.67 -20.00
C ILE A 475 23.12 -7.33 -20.65
N SER A 476 23.30 -8.61 -20.41
CA SER A 476 24.28 -9.46 -21.10
C SER A 476 23.78 -10.90 -21.16
N LYS A 477 24.37 -11.72 -22.04
CA LYS A 477 24.11 -13.16 -22.07
C LYS A 477 24.60 -13.83 -20.78
N ALA A 478 23.86 -14.84 -20.31
CA ALA A 478 24.16 -15.54 -19.08
C ALA A 478 25.30 -16.56 -19.17
#